data_AF-A0A7S1R2A1-F1
#
_entry.id   AF-A0A7S1R2A1-F1
#
_cell.length_a   1.000
_cell.length_b   1.000
_cell.length_c   1.000
_cell.angle_alpha   90.00
_cell.angle_beta   90.00
_cell.angle_gamma   90.00
#
_symmetry.space_group_name_H-M   'P 1'
#
loop_
_entity.id
_entity.type
_entity.pdbx_description
1 polymer ?
#
loop_
_entity_poly.entity_id
_entity_poly.type
_entity_poly.pdbx_seq_one_letter_code
_entity_poly.pdbx_strand_id
1 'polypeptide(L)'
;AELTSGAAGAAAGDASGLCVLSRGCDPAMAARASKLLPPLLGNVGMVACTDDDDFFQLLRGRRYDAVLFAPGACRFDAARQPIPGGNSATAGWGLEQYRAAVREHQGSDVPIVETAAEAEVVPLLRAALGLPPAG
;
A
#
# COMPACT_ATOMS: atom_id res chain seq x y z
N ALA A 1 47.96 -4.45 -1.71
CA ALA A 1 46.98 -4.28 -2.81
C ALA A 1 46.37 -5.65 -3.07
N GLU A 2 45.06 -5.88 -3.15
CA GLU A 2 43.86 -5.06 -3.02
C GLU A 2 42.77 -6.07 -2.62
N LEU A 3 42.04 -5.81 -1.53
CA LEU A 3 40.79 -6.50 -1.22
C LEU A 3 39.68 -5.47 -1.42
N THR A 4 39.18 -5.42 -2.64
CA THR A 4 38.04 -4.63 -3.12
C THR A 4 36.96 -5.67 -3.50
N SER A 5 35.68 -5.59 -3.18
CA SER A 5 34.83 -4.56 -2.62
C SER A 5 33.77 -5.25 -1.77
N GLY A 6 33.62 -4.84 -0.51
CA GLY A 6 32.37 -5.06 0.19
C GLY A 6 31.33 -4.16 -0.44
N ALA A 7 30.50 -4.71 -1.34
CA ALA A 7 29.34 -4.02 -1.86
C ALA A 7 28.33 -3.85 -0.72
N ALA A 8 28.50 -2.79 0.07
CA ALA A 8 27.42 -2.23 0.86
C ALA A 8 26.35 -1.77 -0.13
N GLY A 9 25.33 -2.60 -0.34
CA GLY A 9 24.11 -2.26 -1.06
C GLY A 9 23.34 -1.20 -0.28
N ALA A 10 23.85 0.03 -0.24
CA ALA A 10 23.27 1.18 0.43
C ALA A 10 22.92 2.24 -0.62
N ALA A 11 21.98 1.88 -1.49
CA ALA A 11 21.10 2.84 -2.15
C ALA A 11 19.62 2.50 -1.88
N ALA A 12 19.34 1.68 -0.86
CA ALA A 12 18.00 1.53 -0.33
C ALA A 12 17.66 2.82 0.42
N GLY A 13 16.98 3.76 -0.25
CA GLY A 13 16.49 4.98 0.40
C GLY A 13 15.75 4.62 1.69
N ASP A 14 16.10 5.28 2.79
CA ASP A 14 15.48 5.10 4.10
C ASP A 14 14.07 5.71 4.09
N ALA A 15 13.09 4.91 4.49
CA ALA A 15 11.68 5.28 4.59
C ALA A 15 11.11 4.95 5.97
N SER A 16 11.95 4.70 6.97
CA SER A 16 11.52 4.32 8.32
C SER A 16 10.67 5.38 9.03
N GLY A 17 10.72 6.63 8.57
CA GLY A 17 9.83 7.71 9.02
C GLY A 17 8.47 7.78 8.30
N LEU A 18 8.26 7.02 7.23
CA LEU A 18 7.03 7.02 6.43
C LEU A 18 6.10 5.87 6.83
N CYS A 19 4.82 5.99 6.49
CA CYS A 19 3.80 5.00 6.79
C CYS A 19 2.79 4.82 5.65
N VAL A 20 2.60 3.57 5.23
CA VAL A 20 1.64 3.18 4.18
C VAL A 20 0.44 2.49 4.82
N LEU A 21 -0.77 2.92 4.44
CA LEU A 21 -2.01 2.18 4.71
C LEU A 21 -2.30 1.24 3.54
N SER A 22 -2.48 -0.05 3.84
CA SER A 22 -2.85 -1.07 2.86
C SER A 22 -4.27 -1.57 3.12
N ARG A 23 -5.12 -1.47 2.10
CA ARG A 23 -6.46 -2.06 2.08
C ARG A 23 -6.41 -3.34 1.26
N GLY A 24 -6.44 -4.47 1.94
CA GLY A 24 -6.46 -5.80 1.35
C GLY A 24 -7.85 -6.41 1.31
N CYS A 25 -7.95 -7.65 0.82
CA CYS A 25 -9.17 -8.45 0.88
C CYS A 25 -8.95 -9.82 1.56
N ASP A 26 -7.71 -10.13 1.95
CA ASP A 26 -7.30 -11.41 2.54
C ASP A 26 -6.38 -11.16 3.74
N PRO A 27 -6.76 -11.57 4.96
CA PRO A 27 -5.96 -11.36 6.17
C PRO A 27 -4.59 -12.06 6.16
N ALA A 28 -4.50 -13.26 5.58
CA ALA A 28 -3.25 -14.01 5.52
C ALA A 28 -2.26 -13.32 4.57
N MET A 29 -2.75 -12.81 3.44
CA MET A 29 -1.94 -12.02 2.51
C MET A 29 -1.53 -10.68 3.12
N ALA A 30 -2.41 -10.01 3.86
CA ALA A 30 -2.08 -8.78 4.59
C ALA A 30 -0.97 -9.02 5.63
N ALA A 31 -1.08 -10.10 6.42
CA ALA A 31 -0.06 -10.48 7.40
C ALA A 31 1.29 -10.88 6.78
N ARG A 32 1.27 -11.45 5.56
CA ARG A 32 2.49 -11.73 4.80
C ARG A 32 3.11 -10.44 4.26
N ALA A 33 2.31 -9.57 3.67
CA ALA A 33 2.77 -8.30 3.09
C ALA A 33 3.40 -7.38 4.15
N SER A 34 2.84 -7.32 5.36
CA SER A 34 3.37 -6.50 6.46
C SER A 34 4.76 -6.94 6.93
N LYS A 35 5.19 -8.17 6.63
CA LYS A 35 6.54 -8.67 6.94
C LYS A 35 7.52 -8.48 5.78
N LEU A 36 7.04 -8.68 4.54
CA LEU A 36 7.88 -8.68 3.35
C LEU A 36 8.12 -7.28 2.76
N LEU A 37 7.10 -6.42 2.77
CA LEU A 37 7.17 -5.12 2.11
C LEU A 37 8.08 -4.12 2.83
N PRO A 38 8.07 -3.96 4.17
CA PRO A 38 8.90 -2.97 4.84
C PRO A 38 10.38 -2.98 4.41
N PRO A 39 11.13 -4.10 4.49
CA PRO A 39 12.55 -4.07 4.13
C PRO A 39 12.79 -3.74 2.65
N LEU A 40 11.87 -4.11 1.75
CA LEU A 40 11.96 -3.80 0.31
C LEU A 40 11.66 -2.33 -0.01
N LEU A 41 11.06 -1.62 0.94
CA LEU A 41 10.61 -0.24 0.82
C LEU A 41 11.38 0.69 1.76
N GLY A 42 12.60 0.35 2.17
CA GLY A 42 13.40 1.22 3.04
C GLY A 42 12.96 1.19 4.51
N ASN A 43 12.42 0.06 4.99
CA ASN A 43 11.87 -0.13 6.33
C ASN A 43 10.64 0.74 6.65
N VAL A 44 9.82 1.03 5.64
CA VAL A 44 8.56 1.81 5.81
C VAL A 44 7.62 1.16 6.83
N GLY A 45 6.91 1.98 7.59
CA GLY A 45 5.80 1.52 8.43
C GLY A 45 4.64 1.02 7.57
N MET A 46 4.09 -0.15 7.89
CA MET A 46 2.94 -0.71 7.19
C MET A 46 1.77 -0.91 8.15
N VAL A 47 0.62 -0.34 7.82
CA VAL A 47 -0.66 -0.63 8.48
C VAL A 47 -1.56 -1.31 7.47
N ALA A 48 -2.16 -2.44 7.82
CA ALA A 48 -3.03 -3.19 6.91
C ALA A 48 -4.41 -3.42 7.55
N CYS A 49 -5.44 -3.36 6.73
CA CYS A 49 -6.83 -3.70 7.07
C CYS A 49 -7.46 -4.48 5.92
N THR A 50 -8.52 -5.23 6.23
CA THR A 50 -9.21 -6.07 5.24
C THR A 50 -10.72 -5.85 5.19
N ASP A 51 -11.24 -4.96 6.04
CA ASP A 51 -12.62 -4.51 6.04
C ASP A 51 -12.69 -2.99 6.06
N ASP A 52 -13.86 -2.49 5.68
CA ASP A 52 -14.07 -1.08 5.45
C ASP A 52 -14.27 -0.29 6.75
N ASP A 53 -14.75 -0.92 7.83
CA ASP A 53 -14.92 -0.23 9.12
C ASP A 53 -13.55 0.16 9.68
N ASP A 54 -12.60 -0.78 9.70
CA ASP A 54 -11.21 -0.53 10.08
C ASP A 54 -10.55 0.46 9.11
N PHE A 55 -10.78 0.29 7.80
CA PHE A 55 -10.19 1.18 6.79
C PHE A 55 -10.57 2.65 7.02
N PHE A 56 -11.87 2.94 7.24
CA PHE A 56 -12.31 4.31 7.48
C PHE A 56 -11.90 4.85 8.84
N GLN A 57 -11.83 4.00 9.88
CA GLN A 57 -11.27 4.41 11.17
C GLN A 57 -9.80 4.82 11.03
N LEU A 58 -8.99 4.01 10.33
CA LEU A 58 -7.58 4.29 10.08
C LEU A 58 -7.39 5.56 9.25
N LEU A 59 -8.15 5.73 8.17
CA LEU A 59 -8.14 6.95 7.35
C LEU A 59 -8.48 8.22 8.15
N ARG A 60 -9.26 8.12 9.23
CA ARG A 60 -9.60 9.29 10.07
C ARG A 60 -8.62 9.50 11.22
N GLY A 61 -7.97 8.44 11.68
CA GLY A 61 -7.14 8.45 12.88
C GLY A 61 -5.76 9.09 12.69
N ARG A 62 -5.18 9.04 11.48
CA ARG A 62 -3.87 9.64 11.19
C ARG A 62 -3.69 9.95 9.69
N ARG A 63 -2.62 10.68 9.37
CA ARG A 63 -2.14 10.81 7.99
C ARG A 63 -1.19 9.67 7.62
N TYR A 64 -1.25 9.28 6.35
CA TYR A 64 -0.39 8.30 5.70
C TYR A 64 0.36 8.93 4.53
N ASP A 65 1.55 8.41 4.26
CA ASP A 65 2.41 8.86 3.17
C ASP A 65 2.03 8.23 1.83
N ALA A 66 1.34 7.09 1.85
CA ALA A 66 0.63 6.53 0.70
C ALA A 66 -0.49 5.58 1.14
N VAL A 67 -1.48 5.38 0.27
CA VAL A 67 -2.49 4.35 0.42
C VAL A 67 -2.34 3.32 -0.70
N LEU A 68 -2.26 2.04 -0.34
CA LEU A 68 -2.21 0.91 -1.26
C LEU A 68 -3.56 0.19 -1.26
N PHE A 69 -4.18 0.04 -2.42
CA PHE A 69 -5.18 -1.01 -2.62
C PHE A 69 -4.49 -2.27 -3.11
N ALA A 70 -4.55 -3.34 -2.32
CA ALA A 70 -3.78 -4.55 -2.60
C ALA A 70 -4.22 -5.24 -3.90
N PRO A 71 -3.35 -6.05 -4.53
CA PRO A 71 -3.66 -6.70 -5.81
C PRO A 71 -4.95 -7.48 -5.86
N GLY A 72 -5.32 -8.16 -4.78
CA GLY A 72 -6.61 -8.84 -4.67
C GLY A 72 -7.78 -7.88 -4.87
N ALA A 73 -7.81 -6.75 -4.16
CA ALA A 73 -8.88 -5.77 -4.26
C ALA A 73 -8.99 -5.17 -5.66
N CYS A 74 -7.85 -4.83 -6.28
CA CYS A 74 -7.80 -4.34 -7.66
C CYS A 74 -8.33 -5.36 -8.68
N ARG A 75 -8.10 -6.66 -8.47
CA ARG A 75 -8.65 -7.73 -9.33
C ARG A 75 -10.16 -7.87 -9.20
N PHE A 76 -10.72 -7.75 -7.98
CA PHE A 76 -12.18 -7.75 -7.79
C PHE A 76 -12.84 -6.57 -8.50
N ASP A 77 -12.28 -5.37 -8.35
CA ASP A 77 -12.75 -4.16 -9.02
C ASP A 77 -12.70 -4.29 -10.56
N ALA A 78 -11.56 -4.75 -11.10
CA ALA A 78 -11.40 -4.99 -12.54
C ALA A 78 -12.39 -6.03 -13.09
N ALA A 79 -12.74 -7.03 -12.28
CA ALA A 79 -13.76 -8.03 -12.60
C ALA A 79 -15.20 -7.53 -12.40
N ARG A 80 -15.41 -6.28 -11.98
CA ARG A 80 -16.70 -5.69 -11.58
C ARG A 80 -17.42 -6.53 -10.51
N GLN A 81 -16.63 -7.10 -9.61
CA GLN A 81 -17.12 -7.87 -8.48
C GLN A 81 -17.01 -7.04 -7.20
N PRO A 82 -17.89 -7.28 -6.21
CA PRO A 82 -17.77 -6.65 -4.91
C PRO A 82 -16.40 -6.94 -4.29
N ILE A 83 -15.72 -5.89 -3.82
CA ILE A 83 -14.44 -6.06 -3.15
C ILE A 83 -14.70 -6.63 -1.74
N PRO A 84 -14.11 -7.79 -1.36
CA PRO A 84 -14.33 -8.37 -0.03
C PRO A 84 -13.91 -7.40 1.08
N GLY A 85 -14.65 -7.44 2.21
CA GLY A 85 -14.48 -6.50 3.33
C GLY A 85 -15.44 -5.31 3.33
N GLY A 86 -16.28 -5.19 2.29
CA GLY A 86 -17.31 -4.15 2.21
C GLY A 86 -18.37 -4.26 3.31
N ASN A 87 -18.90 -3.10 3.73
CA ASN A 87 -20.03 -3.00 4.64
C ASN A 87 -21.28 -2.46 3.90
N SER A 88 -22.37 -2.20 4.63
CA SER A 88 -23.61 -1.70 4.02
C SER A 88 -23.47 -0.34 3.34
N ALA A 89 -22.55 0.52 3.81
CA ALA A 89 -22.31 1.85 3.26
C ALA A 89 -21.46 1.82 1.97
N THR A 90 -20.64 0.77 1.81
CA THR A 90 -19.80 0.56 0.63
C THR A 90 -20.33 -0.49 -0.32
N ALA A 91 -21.60 -0.88 -0.14
CA ALA A 91 -22.26 -1.83 -1.02
C ALA A 91 -22.23 -1.35 -2.47
N GLY A 92 -21.63 -2.16 -3.35
CA GLY A 92 -21.49 -1.86 -4.77
C GLY A 92 -20.38 -0.86 -5.11
N TRP A 93 -19.55 -0.46 -4.15
CA TRP A 93 -18.39 0.38 -4.44
C TRP A 93 -17.34 -0.36 -5.27
N GLY A 94 -16.77 0.38 -6.21
CA GLY A 94 -15.48 0.07 -6.83
C GLY A 94 -14.38 0.97 -6.30
N LEU A 95 -13.18 0.84 -6.85
CA LEU A 95 -12.02 1.61 -6.41
C LEU A 95 -12.19 3.12 -6.61
N GLU A 96 -13.04 3.57 -7.53
CA GLU A 96 -13.33 5.00 -7.71
C GLU A 96 -13.91 5.64 -6.45
N GLN A 97 -14.89 4.99 -5.82
CA GLN A 97 -15.50 5.47 -4.58
C GLN A 97 -14.50 5.41 -3.42
N TYR A 98 -13.71 4.33 -3.32
CA TYR A 98 -12.67 4.24 -2.31
C TYR A 98 -11.60 5.32 -2.47
N ARG A 99 -11.17 5.64 -3.71
CA ARG A 99 -10.26 6.75 -3.98
C ARG A 99 -10.85 8.06 -3.50
N ALA A 100 -12.11 8.34 -3.81
CA ALA A 100 -12.78 9.56 -3.38
C ALA A 100 -12.77 9.69 -1.85
N ALA A 101 -13.04 8.60 -1.12
CA ALA A 101 -12.99 8.60 0.34
C ALA A 101 -11.57 8.77 0.90
N VAL A 102 -10.55 8.18 0.24
CA VAL A 102 -9.15 8.46 0.58
C VAL A 102 -8.85 9.95 0.39
N ARG A 103 -9.26 10.55 -0.73
CA ARG A 103 -9.05 11.99 -0.99
C ARG A 103 -9.75 12.88 0.03
N GLU A 104 -10.96 12.52 0.44
CA GLU A 104 -11.73 13.24 1.46
C GLU A 104 -11.00 13.27 2.80
N HIS A 105 -10.45 12.14 3.25
CA HIS A 105 -9.84 12.03 4.58
C HIS A 105 -8.32 12.33 4.61
N GLN A 106 -7.61 12.07 3.51
CA GLN A 106 -6.15 12.11 3.41
C GLN A 106 -5.62 13.18 2.46
N GLY A 107 -6.49 14.00 1.85
CA GLY A 107 -6.09 15.10 0.97
C GLY A 107 -5.96 14.72 -0.50
N SER A 108 -6.00 15.72 -1.38
CA SER A 108 -5.92 15.55 -2.84
C SER A 108 -4.53 15.13 -3.34
N ASP A 109 -3.51 15.21 -2.49
CA ASP A 109 -2.10 15.02 -2.78
C ASP A 109 -1.54 13.67 -2.32
N VAL A 110 -2.21 12.94 -1.40
CA VAL A 110 -1.73 11.62 -0.96
C VAL A 110 -1.55 10.64 -2.14
N PRO A 111 -0.41 9.98 -2.31
CA PRO A 111 -0.28 8.94 -3.32
C PRO A 111 -1.27 7.79 -3.07
N ILE A 112 -2.02 7.40 -4.09
CA ILE A 112 -2.86 6.20 -4.09
C ILE A 112 -2.25 5.22 -5.09
N VAL A 113 -1.83 4.06 -4.61
CA VAL A 113 -1.21 3.01 -5.40
C VAL A 113 -2.21 1.88 -5.59
N GLU A 114 -2.42 1.51 -6.86
CA GLU A 114 -3.35 0.48 -7.29
C GLU A 114 -2.68 -0.35 -8.38
N THR A 115 -2.66 -1.67 -8.21
CA THR A 115 -2.21 -2.60 -9.25
C THR A 115 -2.83 -3.97 -9.00
N ALA A 116 -3.20 -4.67 -10.07
CA ALA A 116 -3.62 -6.07 -10.00
C ALA A 116 -2.44 -7.07 -9.97
N ALA A 117 -1.22 -6.60 -10.27
CA ALA A 117 -0.02 -7.40 -10.40
C ALA A 117 0.88 -7.28 -9.16
N GLU A 118 1.18 -8.40 -8.51
CA GLU A 118 2.00 -8.42 -7.29
C GLU A 118 3.42 -7.91 -7.53
N ALA A 119 3.98 -8.15 -8.71
CA ALA A 119 5.32 -7.70 -9.09
C ALA A 119 5.44 -6.17 -9.19
N GLU A 120 4.32 -5.46 -9.38
CA GLU A 120 4.30 -4.00 -9.51
C GLU A 120 4.17 -3.27 -8.16
N VAL A 121 3.78 -3.96 -7.09
CA VAL A 121 3.54 -3.35 -5.78
C VAL A 121 4.77 -2.62 -5.26
N VAL A 122 5.93 -3.28 -5.26
CA VAL A 122 7.19 -2.70 -4.78
C VAL A 122 7.63 -1.51 -5.64
N PRO A 123 7.80 -1.61 -6.98
CA PRO A 123 8.25 -0.48 -7.77
C PRO A 123 7.29 0.72 -7.71
N LEU A 124 5.97 0.49 -7.70
CA LEU A 124 4.99 1.58 -7.59
C LEU A 124 5.02 2.27 -6.23
N LEU A 125 5.11 1.51 -5.13
CA LEU A 125 5.25 2.11 -3.79
C LEU A 125 6.56 2.87 -3.64
N ARG A 126 7.67 2.36 -4.20
CA ARG A 126 8.95 3.09 -4.17
C ARG A 126 8.82 4.43 -4.90
N ALA A 127 8.22 4.44 -6.08
CA ALA A 127 7.96 5.68 -6.82
C ALA A 127 7.05 6.64 -6.04
N ALA A 128 5.95 6.13 -5.45
CA ALA A 128 5.01 6.91 -4.66
C ALA A 128 5.66 7.54 -3.41
N LEU A 129 6.61 6.85 -2.79
CA LEU A 129 7.34 7.30 -1.60
C LEU A 129 8.62 8.09 -1.93
N GLY A 130 8.91 8.36 -3.21
CA GLY A 130 10.12 9.07 -3.63
C GLY A 130 11.43 8.29 -3.43
N LEU A 131 11.36 6.96 -3.35
CA LEU A 131 12.50 6.07 -3.18
C LEU A 131 13.12 5.71 -4.54
N PRO A 132 14.45 5.46 -4.62
CA PRO A 132 15.09 4.99 -5.85
C PRO A 132 14.54 3.62 -6.25
N PRO A 133 14.66 3.16 -7.51
CA PRO A 133 14.24 1.81 -7.91
C PRO A 133 14.87 0.72 -7.03
N ALA A 134 14.17 -0.40 -6.84
CA ALA A 134 14.78 -1.57 -6.22
C ALA A 134 15.83 -2.15 -7.18
N GLY A 135 17.07 -2.29 -6.71
CA GLY A 135 18.19 -2.87 -7.47
C GLY A 135 18.17 -4.39 -7.51
#